data_AF-A0A371K402-F1
#
_entry.id   AF-A0A371K402-F1
#
_cell.length_a   1.000
_cell.length_b   1.000
_cell.length_c   1.000
_cell.angle_alpha   90.00
_cell.angle_beta   90.00
_cell.angle_gamma   90.00
#
_symmetry.space_group_name_H-M   'P 1'
#
loop_
_entity.id
_entity.type
_entity.pdbx_description
1 polymer ?
#
loop_
_entity_poly.entity_id
_entity_poly.type
_entity_poly.pdbx_seq_one_letter_code
_entity_poly.pdbx_strand_id
1 'polypeptide(L)'
;MPKNILIYADGTGQAGGLRPDQRLSNVYKLYRATRSGPDSPIDPAEQVAFYDPGLGTVTASGAITFSPVETFKSIAGMAVGLGFQRNVVDCYEAILRHYEPGDRIYLFGFSRGGYTARALANVLNLCGVPTQDGEGGPLPRDGRELRAIAAEAVHVYGHGAGHPRKTFEIEREALAQRFRSRYGAGKDPNRGDVYPYFMGVFDSVAALGLPIPIRIILGAVAALAGFGVASLFAAIMHAWRDWPPAITTASTFAVLFGAVLLLYLRSTVRMSPKGARARWWPWHFALWHGKHFDRYLDPRVPIVRHALAVDETRRHFARVEWGGRAEGEKAAREGRAPQLQQRWFPGNHSDVGGSYAEEESRLSDLSLQWMLGEALALEHPVRIDRSKLYLFPDAGGPQHCERHAFRQKHRLLNWFGICWPERLRDIPATAELDPSVLERFALQEVMQCGLRRPYRPQSLRTHPATAHYYGDGTP
;
A
#
# COMPACT_ATOMS: atom_id res chain seq x y z
N MET A 1 3.40 -27.07 16.61
CA MET A 1 2.56 -27.11 15.40
C MET A 1 2.78 -25.81 14.63
N PRO A 2 2.75 -25.80 13.29
CA PRO A 2 2.94 -24.57 12.54
C PRO A 2 1.76 -23.62 12.73
N LYS A 3 2.05 -22.33 12.90
CA LYS A 3 1.05 -21.27 13.13
C LYS A 3 0.80 -20.42 11.88
N ASN A 4 -0.28 -19.64 11.93
CA ASN A 4 -0.62 -18.66 10.90
C ASN A 4 -0.07 -17.28 11.29
N ILE A 5 0.65 -16.61 10.38
CA ILE A 5 1.15 -15.23 10.54
C ILE A 5 0.44 -14.35 9.52
N LEU A 6 -0.43 -13.46 9.98
CA LEU A 6 -1.25 -12.62 9.13
C LEU A 6 -0.70 -11.18 9.13
N ILE A 7 -0.38 -10.67 7.95
CA ILE A 7 0.08 -9.30 7.76
C ILE A 7 -1.01 -8.50 7.05
N TYR A 8 -1.44 -7.40 7.66
CA TYR A 8 -2.47 -6.51 7.16
C TYR A 8 -1.86 -5.15 6.84
N ALA A 9 -1.64 -4.86 5.56
CA ALA A 9 -1.11 -3.57 5.10
C ALA A 9 -2.22 -2.67 4.56
N ASP A 10 -2.50 -1.56 5.24
CA ASP A 10 -3.64 -0.71 4.90
C ASP A 10 -3.32 0.40 3.88
N GLY A 11 -4.37 1.01 3.36
CA GLY A 11 -4.30 2.21 2.55
C GLY A 11 -3.82 3.41 3.35
N THR A 12 -3.48 4.48 2.64
CA THR A 12 -2.98 5.70 3.30
C THR A 12 -4.06 6.50 3.97
N GLY A 13 -3.72 7.04 5.14
CA GLY A 13 -4.64 7.79 5.98
C GLY A 13 -5.57 6.89 6.78
N GLN A 14 -5.33 5.57 6.79
CA GLN A 14 -6.12 4.62 7.57
C GLN A 14 -5.45 4.41 8.93
N ALA A 15 -6.02 5.01 9.98
CA ALA A 15 -5.46 4.95 11.32
C ALA A 15 -6.15 3.92 12.21
N GLY A 16 -6.52 2.77 11.65
CA GLY A 16 -7.40 1.81 12.30
C GLY A 16 -7.15 1.65 13.80
N GLY A 17 -8.24 1.74 14.58
CA GLY A 17 -8.22 1.60 16.04
C GLY A 17 -8.14 2.89 16.86
N LEU A 18 -8.04 4.07 16.25
CA LEU A 18 -7.94 5.33 17.01
C LEU A 18 -9.25 5.80 17.66
N ARG A 19 -10.41 5.53 17.03
CA ARG A 19 -11.73 5.88 17.59
C ARG A 19 -12.73 4.75 17.38
N PRO A 20 -13.68 4.53 18.31
CA PRO A 20 -14.74 3.53 18.13
C PRO A 20 -15.51 3.72 16.83
N ASP A 21 -15.96 4.95 16.55
CA ASP A 21 -16.83 5.28 15.41
C ASP A 21 -16.07 5.77 14.18
N GLN A 22 -14.84 5.28 13.97
CA GLN A 22 -14.07 5.68 12.79
C GLN A 22 -14.50 4.89 11.54
N ARG A 23 -14.24 5.46 10.36
CA ARG A 23 -14.43 4.76 9.10
C ARG A 23 -13.37 3.67 8.95
N LEU A 24 -13.79 2.43 8.77
CA LEU A 24 -12.89 1.28 8.77
C LEU A 24 -12.67 0.72 7.37
N SER A 25 -11.41 0.48 7.03
CA SER A 25 -11.05 -0.32 5.87
C SER A 25 -11.40 -1.80 6.09
N ASN A 26 -11.61 -2.53 5.00
CA ASN A 26 -11.80 -3.98 5.03
C ASN A 26 -10.58 -4.69 5.63
N VAL A 27 -9.37 -4.16 5.40
CA VAL A 27 -8.12 -4.67 5.98
C VAL A 27 -8.15 -4.58 7.51
N TYR A 28 -8.57 -3.44 8.06
CA TYR A 28 -8.67 -3.30 9.51
C TYR A 28 -9.82 -4.11 10.11
N LYS A 29 -10.97 -4.20 9.41
CA LYS A 29 -12.08 -5.08 9.83
C LYS A 29 -11.62 -6.53 9.95
N LEU A 30 -10.86 -7.03 8.96
CA LEU A 30 -10.25 -8.37 9.02
C LEU A 30 -9.26 -8.49 10.17
N TYR A 31 -8.30 -7.57 10.28
CA TYR A 31 -7.31 -7.58 11.37
C TYR A 31 -7.97 -7.66 12.75
N ARG A 32 -9.00 -6.84 13.00
CA ARG A 32 -9.73 -6.85 14.28
C ARG A 32 -10.36 -8.21 14.58
N ALA A 33 -10.87 -8.88 13.55
CA ALA A 33 -11.54 -10.17 13.68
C ALA A 33 -10.57 -11.36 13.75
N THR A 34 -9.33 -11.22 13.30
CA THR A 34 -8.35 -12.33 13.23
C THR A 34 -7.17 -12.19 14.18
N ARG A 35 -7.00 -11.04 14.86
CA ARG A 35 -5.93 -10.86 15.84
C ARG A 35 -6.20 -11.65 17.12
N SER A 36 -5.12 -12.11 17.75
CA SER A 36 -5.13 -12.55 19.14
C SER A 36 -5.19 -11.33 20.09
N GLY A 37 -5.55 -11.57 21.34
CA GLY A 37 -5.67 -10.52 22.37
C GLY A 37 -6.63 -10.89 23.50
N PRO A 38 -6.71 -10.08 24.57
CA PRO A 38 -7.53 -10.38 25.75
C PRO A 38 -9.03 -10.44 25.44
N ASP A 39 -9.44 -9.76 24.37
CA ASP A 39 -10.81 -9.71 23.87
C ASP A 39 -11.06 -10.69 22.72
N SER A 40 -10.12 -11.60 22.41
CA SER A 40 -10.18 -12.51 21.26
C SER A 40 -10.09 -13.97 21.71
N PRO A 41 -10.90 -14.89 21.13
CA PRO A 41 -10.80 -16.32 21.40
C PRO A 41 -9.61 -16.99 20.68
N ILE A 42 -8.81 -16.24 19.91
CA ILE A 42 -7.74 -16.79 19.06
C ILE A 42 -6.45 -16.94 19.87
N ASP A 43 -5.96 -18.19 19.98
CA ASP A 43 -4.70 -18.52 20.64
C ASP A 43 -3.48 -18.01 19.83
N PRO A 44 -2.58 -17.19 20.43
CA PRO A 44 -1.32 -16.79 19.81
C PRO A 44 -0.42 -17.94 19.33
N ALA A 45 -0.53 -19.13 19.92
CA ALA A 45 0.21 -20.32 19.48
C ALA A 45 -0.28 -20.86 18.13
N GLU A 46 -1.54 -20.58 17.75
CA GLU A 46 -2.11 -20.97 16.46
C GLU A 46 -2.05 -19.85 15.43
N GLN A 47 -2.23 -18.59 15.86
CA GLN A 47 -2.34 -17.46 14.95
C GLN A 47 -1.89 -16.13 15.57
N VAL A 48 -1.08 -15.39 14.84
CA VAL A 48 -0.68 -14.02 15.15
C VAL A 48 -1.01 -13.09 13.98
N ALA A 49 -1.41 -11.85 14.29
CA ALA A 49 -1.75 -10.85 13.28
C ALA A 49 -1.03 -9.53 13.55
N PHE A 50 -0.51 -8.93 12.49
CA PHE A 50 0.12 -7.62 12.50
C PHE A 50 -0.60 -6.66 11.57
N TYR A 51 -0.79 -5.40 12.01
CA TYR A 51 -1.43 -4.35 11.24
C TYR A 51 -0.48 -3.19 11.00
N ASP A 52 -0.32 -2.84 9.72
CA ASP A 52 0.38 -1.65 9.25
C ASP A 52 -0.65 -0.59 8.80
N PRO A 53 -0.76 0.56 9.49
CA PRO A 53 -1.77 1.60 9.25
C PRO A 53 -1.53 2.43 7.96
N GLY A 54 -0.72 1.94 7.03
CA GLY A 54 -0.40 2.63 5.79
C GLY A 54 0.36 3.96 5.98
N LEU A 55 0.66 4.61 4.86
CA LEU A 55 1.41 5.87 4.83
C LEU A 55 0.61 7.04 5.44
N GLY A 56 1.32 8.00 6.03
CA GLY A 56 0.74 9.26 6.47
C GLY A 56 0.13 9.22 7.88
N THR A 57 0.08 8.05 8.49
CA THR A 57 -0.61 7.80 9.75
C THR A 57 0.36 7.94 10.91
N VAL A 58 0.14 8.93 11.77
CA VAL A 58 0.96 9.16 12.98
C VAL A 58 0.62 8.11 14.02
N THR A 59 1.29 6.97 13.94
CA THR A 59 1.19 5.91 14.96
C THR A 59 2.57 5.30 15.17
N ALA A 60 3.38 5.96 16.00
CA ALA A 60 4.46 5.29 16.70
C ALA A 60 3.94 4.92 18.09
N SER A 61 3.80 3.62 18.34
CA SER A 61 3.87 3.02 19.68
C SER A 61 2.66 3.13 20.64
N GLY A 62 1.43 3.28 20.15
CA GLY A 62 0.24 3.20 21.03
C GLY A 62 0.08 4.36 22.03
N ALA A 63 1.02 5.31 22.05
CA ALA A 63 0.86 6.59 22.73
C ALA A 63 0.31 7.59 21.71
N ILE A 64 -0.88 8.15 21.99
CA ILE A 64 -1.45 9.27 21.23
C ILE A 64 -0.54 10.48 21.49
N THR A 65 0.55 10.59 20.75
CA THR A 65 1.40 11.77 20.75
C THR A 65 0.90 12.69 19.65
N PHE A 66 0.10 13.69 20.02
CA PHE A 66 -0.19 14.86 19.18
C PHE A 66 1.09 15.72 19.07
N SER A 67 2.14 15.15 18.50
CA SER A 67 3.41 15.84 18.28
C SER A 67 3.36 16.50 16.91
N PRO A 68 3.41 17.86 16.83
CA PRO A 68 3.54 18.57 15.56
C PRO A 68 4.77 18.10 14.77
N VAL A 69 5.82 17.64 15.47
CA VAL A 69 7.04 17.09 14.88
C VAL A 69 6.78 15.77 14.17
N GLU A 70 6.01 14.85 14.74
CA GLU A 70 5.66 13.57 14.09
C GLU A 70 4.73 13.79 12.88
N THR A 71 3.81 14.76 12.97
CA THR A 71 2.98 15.17 11.83
C THR A 71 3.84 15.74 10.71
N PHE A 72 4.81 16.60 11.03
CA PHE A 72 5.76 17.13 10.06
C PHE A 72 6.65 16.05 9.44
N LYS A 73 7.17 15.10 10.23
CA LYS A 73 7.92 13.94 9.74
C LYS A 73 7.09 13.06 8.81
N SER A 74 5.81 12.84 9.12
CA SER A 74 4.88 12.08 8.29
C SER A 74 4.67 12.76 6.93
N ILE A 75 4.44 14.08 6.93
CA ILE A 75 4.30 14.90 5.72
C ILE A 75 5.59 14.90 4.90
N ALA A 76 6.75 15.07 5.54
CA ALA A 76 8.05 15.01 4.89
C ALA A 76 8.32 13.60 4.30
N GLY A 77 7.99 12.53 5.02
CA GLY A 77 8.12 11.15 4.56
C GLY A 77 7.24 10.83 3.35
N MET A 78 6.02 11.40 3.29
CA MET A 78 5.13 11.33 2.13
C MET A 78 5.71 12.06 0.91
N ALA A 79 6.37 13.20 1.11
CA ALA A 79 7.00 13.96 0.03
C ALA A 79 8.21 13.22 -0.56
N VAL A 80 9.04 12.58 0.27
CA VAL A 80 10.29 11.92 -0.17
C VAL A 80 10.07 10.49 -0.68
N GLY A 81 8.91 9.86 -0.41
CA GLY A 81 8.63 8.48 -0.82
C GLY A 81 9.31 7.41 0.06
N LEU A 82 9.93 7.83 1.17
CA LEU A 82 10.59 6.95 2.15
C LEU A 82 9.60 6.12 2.96
N GLY A 83 8.36 6.58 3.11
CA GLY A 83 7.39 5.88 3.95
C GLY A 83 6.99 4.52 3.37
N PHE A 84 6.90 4.35 2.05
CA PHE A 84 6.55 3.04 1.46
C PHE A 84 7.54 1.94 1.86
N GLN A 85 8.85 2.24 1.77
CA GLN A 85 9.88 1.29 2.19
C GLN A 85 9.76 0.99 3.68
N ARG A 86 9.45 2.00 4.51
CA ARG A 86 9.20 1.80 5.94
C ARG A 86 8.06 0.83 6.19
N ASN A 87 6.91 0.95 5.51
CA ASN A 87 5.80 0.02 5.68
C ASN A 87 6.19 -1.43 5.31
N VAL A 88 6.94 -1.62 4.21
CA VAL A 88 7.44 -2.95 3.84
C VAL A 88 8.41 -3.48 4.90
N VAL A 89 9.30 -2.63 5.45
CA VAL A 89 10.21 -3.00 6.55
C VAL A 89 9.42 -3.40 7.79
N ASP A 90 8.43 -2.62 8.19
CA ASP A 90 7.63 -2.87 9.39
C ASP A 90 6.87 -4.20 9.27
N CYS A 91 6.30 -4.47 8.08
CA CYS A 91 5.65 -5.74 7.80
C CYS A 91 6.62 -6.94 7.76
N TYR A 92 7.80 -6.76 7.17
CA TYR A 92 8.81 -7.83 7.11
C TYR A 92 9.41 -8.11 8.49
N GLU A 93 9.71 -7.07 9.27
CA GLU A 93 10.15 -7.17 10.67
C GLU A 93 9.13 -7.97 11.50
N ALA A 94 7.82 -7.73 11.31
CA ALA A 94 6.77 -8.49 11.99
C ALA A 94 6.79 -9.98 11.62
N ILE A 95 7.09 -10.33 10.36
CA ILE A 95 7.31 -11.73 9.97
C ILE A 95 8.54 -12.29 10.69
N LEU A 96 9.68 -11.60 10.63
CA LEU A 96 10.94 -12.09 11.23
C LEU A 96 10.83 -12.33 12.74
N ARG A 97 10.08 -11.47 13.44
CA ARG A 97 9.81 -11.61 14.88
C ARG A 97 9.12 -12.91 15.24
N HIS A 98 8.20 -13.39 14.41
CA HIS A 98 7.31 -14.50 14.76
C HIS A 98 7.58 -15.79 14.00
N TYR A 99 8.22 -15.73 12.83
CA TYR A 99 8.32 -16.87 11.94
C TYR A 99 9.21 -17.97 12.51
N GLU A 100 8.67 -19.19 12.49
CA GLU A 100 9.38 -20.44 12.66
C GLU A 100 9.25 -21.31 11.40
N PRO A 101 10.21 -22.19 11.11
CA PRO A 101 10.11 -23.10 9.98
C PRO A 101 8.79 -23.90 9.96
N GLY A 102 8.04 -23.76 8.87
CA GLY A 102 6.75 -24.42 8.65
C GLY A 102 5.54 -23.51 8.87
N ASP A 103 5.72 -22.34 9.48
CA ASP A 103 4.64 -21.36 9.64
C ASP A 103 4.12 -20.85 8.30
N ARG A 104 2.83 -20.45 8.28
CA ARG A 104 2.13 -20.01 7.08
C ARG A 104 1.93 -18.50 7.11
N ILE A 105 2.36 -17.81 6.06
CA ILE A 105 2.25 -16.35 5.95
C ILE A 105 1.03 -15.99 5.07
N TYR A 106 0.16 -15.13 5.59
CA TYR A 106 -1.01 -14.61 4.87
C TYR A 106 -0.83 -13.10 4.72
N LEU A 107 -0.92 -12.60 3.49
CA LEU A 107 -0.77 -11.18 3.21
C LEU A 107 -2.10 -10.60 2.76
N PHE A 108 -2.55 -9.57 3.47
CA PHE A 108 -3.71 -8.77 3.10
C PHE A 108 -3.29 -7.33 2.86
N GLY A 109 -3.91 -6.68 1.86
CA GLY A 109 -3.71 -5.24 1.77
C GLY A 109 -4.70 -4.49 0.91
N PHE A 110 -4.88 -3.21 1.21
CA PHE A 110 -5.81 -2.32 0.49
C PHE A 110 -5.04 -1.16 -0.13
N SER A 111 -5.40 -0.76 -1.34
CA SER A 111 -4.88 0.43 -1.99
C SER A 111 -3.35 0.37 -2.12
N ARG A 112 -2.63 1.32 -1.53
CA ARG A 112 -1.16 1.30 -1.42
C ARG A 112 -0.64 0.16 -0.56
N GLY A 113 -1.36 -0.22 0.50
CA GLY A 113 -1.07 -1.40 1.30
C GLY A 113 -1.20 -2.70 0.48
N GLY A 114 -2.07 -2.73 -0.52
CA GLY A 114 -2.12 -3.81 -1.51
C GLY A 114 -0.82 -3.92 -2.33
N TYR A 115 -0.16 -2.79 -2.62
CA TYR A 115 1.18 -2.80 -3.23
C TYR A 115 2.29 -3.14 -2.22
N THR A 116 2.15 -2.73 -0.95
CA THR A 116 3.05 -3.14 0.15
C THR A 116 3.05 -4.65 0.33
N ALA A 117 1.88 -5.30 0.35
CA ALA A 117 1.76 -6.76 0.42
C ALA A 117 2.46 -7.46 -0.75
N ARG A 118 2.35 -6.91 -1.97
CA ARG A 118 3.04 -7.42 -3.17
C ARG A 118 4.56 -7.28 -3.07
N ALA A 119 5.03 -6.11 -2.63
CA ALA A 119 6.46 -5.89 -2.42
C ALA A 119 7.02 -6.81 -1.33
N LEU A 120 6.26 -7.04 -0.25
CA LEU A 120 6.64 -7.96 0.81
C LEU A 120 6.75 -9.40 0.33
N ALA A 121 5.82 -9.87 -0.52
CA ALA A 121 5.94 -11.18 -1.16
C ALA A 121 7.23 -11.30 -2.00
N ASN A 122 7.62 -10.24 -2.70
CA ASN A 122 8.87 -10.22 -3.47
C ASN A 122 10.12 -10.12 -2.58
N VAL A 123 10.05 -9.44 -1.43
CA VAL A 123 11.11 -9.48 -0.41
C VAL A 123 11.29 -10.90 0.11
N LEU A 124 10.21 -11.62 0.41
CA LEU A 124 10.28 -13.03 0.82
C LEU A 124 10.86 -13.91 -0.29
N ASN A 125 10.43 -13.72 -1.54
CA ASN A 125 10.96 -14.45 -2.70
C ASN A 125 12.47 -14.22 -2.92
N LEU A 126 12.94 -12.99 -2.76
CA LEU A 126 14.36 -12.64 -2.94
C LEU A 126 15.18 -13.01 -1.70
N CYS A 127 14.79 -12.54 -0.53
CA CYS A 127 15.63 -12.59 0.68
C CYS A 127 15.31 -13.76 1.59
N GLY A 128 14.16 -14.43 1.44
CA GLY A 128 13.71 -15.49 2.34
C GLY A 128 13.38 -14.96 3.74
N VAL A 129 13.50 -15.83 4.75
CA VAL A 129 13.47 -15.45 6.17
C VAL A 129 14.82 -15.81 6.79
N PRO A 130 15.60 -14.82 7.26
CA PRO A 130 16.80 -15.02 8.06
C PRO A 130 16.64 -16.04 9.18
N THR A 131 17.70 -16.79 9.47
CA THR A 131 17.79 -17.68 10.64
C THR A 131 18.90 -17.28 11.60
N GLN A 132 19.81 -16.39 11.16
CA GLN A 132 20.99 -15.95 11.88
C GLN A 132 21.13 -14.41 11.84
N ASP A 133 21.94 -13.86 12.74
CA ASP A 133 22.24 -12.43 12.87
C ASP A 133 23.30 -11.89 11.89
N GLY A 134 23.94 -12.76 11.11
CA GLY A 134 25.02 -12.39 10.18
C GLY A 134 26.44 -12.58 10.72
N GLU A 135 26.59 -12.85 12.02
CA GLU A 135 27.85 -13.23 12.67
C GLU A 135 27.87 -14.72 13.05
N GLY A 136 26.78 -15.44 12.74
CA GLY A 136 26.59 -16.86 13.05
C GLY A 136 25.83 -17.09 14.37
N GLY A 137 25.39 -16.02 15.03
CA GLY A 137 24.51 -16.08 16.19
C GLY A 137 23.02 -16.20 15.82
N PRO A 138 22.15 -16.41 16.81
CA PRO A 138 20.71 -16.54 16.60
C PRO A 138 20.11 -15.22 16.09
N LEU A 139 19.12 -15.31 15.20
CA LEU A 139 18.39 -14.12 14.75
C LEU A 139 17.74 -13.39 15.93
N PRO A 140 18.01 -12.08 16.15
CA PRO A 140 17.31 -11.30 17.17
C PRO A 140 15.81 -11.24 16.87
N ARG A 141 14.96 -11.34 17.90
CA ARG A 141 13.50 -11.32 17.74
C ARG A 141 12.87 -9.94 17.91
N ASP A 142 13.66 -8.96 18.36
CA ASP A 142 13.25 -7.58 18.49
C ASP A 142 14.45 -6.61 18.40
N GLY A 143 14.18 -5.32 18.64
CA GLY A 143 15.22 -4.31 18.72
C GLY A 143 15.74 -3.79 17.38
N ARG A 144 16.79 -2.97 17.48
CA ARG A 144 17.36 -2.23 16.33
C ARG A 144 18.06 -3.14 15.33
N GLU A 145 18.61 -4.25 15.79
CA GLU A 145 19.33 -5.21 14.95
C GLU A 145 18.38 -5.94 14.00
N LEU A 146 17.27 -6.49 14.52
CA LEU A 146 16.24 -7.11 13.68
C LEU A 146 15.71 -6.13 12.62
N ARG A 147 15.46 -4.89 13.03
CA ARG A 147 15.01 -3.84 12.11
C ARG A 147 16.06 -3.51 11.04
N ALA A 148 17.35 -3.54 11.37
CA ALA A 148 18.42 -3.31 10.42
C ALA A 148 18.48 -4.44 9.37
N ILE A 149 18.34 -5.70 9.79
CA ILE A 149 18.26 -6.87 8.90
C ILE A 149 17.04 -6.73 7.96
N ALA A 150 15.88 -6.38 8.51
CA ALA A 150 14.68 -6.15 7.71
C ALA A 150 14.85 -5.00 6.70
N ALA A 151 15.47 -3.90 7.11
CA ALA A 151 15.77 -2.77 6.24
C ALA A 151 16.76 -3.13 5.12
N GLU A 152 17.75 -3.97 5.40
CA GLU A 152 18.68 -4.47 4.39
C GLU A 152 17.96 -5.31 3.32
N ALA A 153 17.07 -6.24 3.71
CA ALA A 153 16.28 -7.03 2.77
C ALA A 153 15.40 -6.16 1.85
N VAL A 154 14.74 -5.14 2.43
CA VAL A 154 13.92 -4.20 1.64
C VAL A 154 14.79 -3.30 0.75
N HIS A 155 16.02 -3.00 1.16
CA HIS A 155 16.99 -2.29 0.32
C HIS A 155 17.39 -3.14 -0.89
N VAL A 156 17.65 -4.44 -0.70
CA VAL A 156 17.92 -5.39 -1.80
C VAL A 156 16.75 -5.40 -2.78
N TYR A 157 15.51 -5.58 -2.30
CA TYR A 157 14.32 -5.55 -3.16
C TYR A 157 14.20 -4.21 -3.93
N GLY A 158 14.51 -3.10 -3.28
CA GLY A 158 14.46 -1.76 -3.86
C GLY A 158 15.58 -1.44 -4.85
N HIS A 159 16.55 -2.32 -5.06
CA HIS A 159 17.64 -2.11 -6.02
C HIS A 159 17.08 -2.07 -7.45
N GLY A 160 17.39 -0.99 -8.18
CA GLY A 160 16.85 -0.74 -9.52
C GLY A 160 15.40 -0.23 -9.56
N ALA A 161 14.80 0.13 -8.42
CA ALA A 161 13.45 0.70 -8.37
C ALA A 161 13.33 1.95 -9.28
N GLY A 162 12.24 2.02 -10.05
CA GLY A 162 11.98 3.10 -11.01
C GLY A 162 12.49 2.82 -12.44
N HIS A 163 13.25 1.73 -12.64
CA HIS A 163 13.76 1.29 -13.93
C HIS A 163 13.13 -0.04 -14.38
N PRO A 164 13.17 -0.39 -15.67
CA PRO A 164 12.77 -1.71 -16.13
C PRO A 164 13.49 -2.82 -15.35
N ARG A 165 12.72 -3.78 -14.83
CA ARG A 165 13.23 -4.89 -13.99
C ARG A 165 14.47 -5.56 -14.59
N LYS A 166 14.44 -5.86 -15.90
CA LYS A 166 15.53 -6.53 -16.64
C LYS A 166 16.88 -5.82 -16.54
N THR A 167 16.91 -4.51 -16.31
CA THR A 167 18.16 -3.73 -16.27
C THR A 167 19.02 -4.05 -15.04
N PHE A 168 18.38 -4.25 -13.88
CA PHE A 168 19.07 -4.42 -12.59
C PHE A 168 18.80 -5.79 -11.96
N GLU A 169 18.16 -6.70 -12.69
CA GLU A 169 17.75 -8.01 -12.18
C GLU A 169 18.96 -8.83 -11.70
N ILE A 170 20.03 -8.90 -12.50
CA ILE A 170 21.25 -9.63 -12.16
C ILE A 170 21.89 -9.07 -10.89
N GLU A 171 22.00 -7.74 -10.78
CA GLU A 171 22.60 -7.08 -9.61
C GLU A 171 21.76 -7.33 -8.35
N ARG A 172 20.44 -7.23 -8.47
CA ARG A 172 19.51 -7.47 -7.36
C ARG A 172 19.54 -8.92 -6.90
N GLU A 173 19.61 -9.88 -7.81
CA GLU A 173 19.77 -11.30 -7.45
C GLU A 173 21.11 -11.57 -6.75
N ALA A 174 22.20 -10.94 -7.21
CA ALA A 174 23.50 -11.04 -6.54
C ALA A 174 23.48 -10.45 -5.13
N LEU A 175 22.79 -9.32 -4.92
CA LEU A 175 22.57 -8.74 -3.59
C LEU A 175 21.71 -9.65 -2.71
N ALA A 176 20.65 -10.24 -3.26
CA ALA A 176 19.80 -11.19 -2.56
C ALA A 176 20.56 -12.45 -2.15
N GLN A 177 21.42 -12.98 -3.02
CA GLN A 177 22.30 -14.10 -2.71
C GLN A 177 23.23 -13.76 -1.54
N ARG A 178 23.87 -12.58 -1.55
CA ARG A 178 24.72 -12.13 -0.44
C ARG A 178 23.95 -12.02 0.87
N PHE A 179 22.73 -11.48 0.84
CA PHE A 179 21.85 -11.40 2.00
C PHE A 179 21.54 -12.80 2.54
N ARG A 180 21.13 -13.73 1.68
CA ARG A 180 20.82 -15.11 2.07
C ARG A 180 22.02 -15.82 2.69
N SER A 181 23.19 -15.72 2.06
CA SER A 181 24.44 -16.31 2.57
C SER A 181 24.85 -15.73 3.92
N ARG A 182 24.65 -14.42 4.13
CA ARG A 182 25.01 -13.75 5.38
C ARG A 182 24.11 -14.19 6.54
N TYR A 183 22.80 -14.19 6.34
CA TYR A 183 21.82 -14.38 7.40
C TYR A 183 21.24 -15.81 7.48
N GLY A 184 21.81 -16.76 6.72
CA GLY A 184 21.34 -18.15 6.68
C GLY A 184 19.89 -18.28 6.20
N ALA A 185 19.47 -17.44 5.24
CA ALA A 185 18.08 -17.42 4.78
C ALA A 185 17.87 -18.43 3.63
N GLY A 186 17.31 -19.59 3.95
CA GLY A 186 17.00 -20.65 2.99
C GLY A 186 18.17 -21.60 2.71
N LYS A 187 17.87 -22.70 2.02
CA LYS A 187 18.78 -23.76 1.56
C LYS A 187 19.21 -23.55 0.10
N ASP A 188 18.39 -22.88 -0.72
CA ASP A 188 18.70 -22.57 -2.11
C ASP A 188 19.51 -21.25 -2.21
N PRO A 189 20.73 -21.25 -2.75
CA PRO A 189 21.51 -20.03 -2.90
C PRO A 189 20.92 -19.05 -3.91
N ASN A 190 20.00 -19.49 -4.78
CA ASN A 190 19.47 -18.71 -5.89
C ASN A 190 18.12 -18.05 -5.61
N ARG A 191 17.41 -18.42 -4.54
CA ARG A 191 16.09 -17.85 -4.20
C ARG A 191 15.74 -18.02 -2.73
N GLY A 192 14.87 -17.16 -2.22
CA GLY A 192 14.27 -17.34 -0.90
C GLY A 192 13.32 -18.54 -0.88
N ASP A 193 13.34 -19.30 0.20
CA ASP A 193 12.56 -20.53 0.36
C ASP A 193 11.15 -20.29 0.93
N VAL A 194 10.91 -19.11 1.50
CA VAL A 194 9.66 -18.76 2.14
C VAL A 194 8.83 -17.91 1.19
N TYR A 195 7.56 -18.24 1.04
CA TYR A 195 6.60 -17.51 0.23
C TYR A 195 5.24 -17.46 0.94
N PRO A 196 4.41 -16.46 0.65
CA PRO A 196 3.05 -16.40 1.19
C PRO A 196 2.21 -17.63 0.84
N TYR A 197 1.48 -18.15 1.82
CA TYR A 197 0.47 -19.19 1.64
C TYR A 197 -0.81 -18.63 0.99
N PHE A 198 -1.17 -17.39 1.31
CA PHE A 198 -2.31 -16.69 0.70
C PHE A 198 -2.01 -15.20 0.55
N MET A 199 -2.49 -14.61 -0.55
CA MET A 199 -2.47 -13.15 -0.75
C MET A 199 -3.84 -12.62 -1.15
N GLY A 200 -4.41 -11.73 -0.35
CA GLY A 200 -5.69 -11.09 -0.61
C GLY A 200 -5.57 -9.58 -0.68
N VAL A 201 -5.76 -8.98 -1.85
CA VAL A 201 -5.62 -7.53 -2.02
C VAL A 201 -6.90 -6.86 -2.52
N PHE A 202 -7.18 -5.69 -1.97
CA PHE A 202 -8.29 -4.81 -2.35
C PHE A 202 -7.76 -3.65 -3.15
N ASP A 203 -8.19 -3.57 -4.41
CA ASP A 203 -7.99 -2.49 -5.35
C ASP A 203 -6.59 -1.86 -5.33
N SER A 204 -5.55 -2.69 -5.41
CA SER A 204 -4.15 -2.24 -5.31
C SER A 204 -3.80 -1.10 -6.28
N VAL A 205 -3.43 0.04 -5.71
CA VAL A 205 -2.94 1.21 -6.43
C VAL A 205 -1.50 1.48 -6.07
N ALA A 206 -0.78 2.02 -7.03
CA ALA A 206 0.62 2.33 -6.87
C ALA A 206 0.82 3.52 -5.93
N ALA A 207 1.91 3.48 -5.15
CA ALA A 207 2.33 4.61 -4.34
C ALA A 207 2.80 5.77 -5.24
N LEU A 208 1.87 6.64 -5.61
CA LEU A 208 2.21 7.94 -6.20
C LEU A 208 2.70 8.84 -5.08
N GLY A 209 4.03 9.05 -5.00
CA GLY A 209 4.57 10.19 -4.28
C GLY A 209 4.00 11.49 -4.85
N LEU A 210 4.06 12.59 -4.08
CA LEU A 210 3.65 13.89 -4.59
C LEU A 210 4.42 14.23 -5.88
N PRO A 211 3.76 14.74 -6.93
CA PRO A 211 4.44 15.12 -8.17
C PRO A 211 5.47 16.21 -7.90
N ILE A 212 6.56 16.24 -8.68
CA ILE A 212 7.71 17.13 -8.48
C ILE A 212 7.31 18.60 -8.29
N PRO A 213 6.40 19.19 -9.10
CA PRO A 213 6.01 20.60 -8.92
C PRO A 213 5.39 20.86 -7.53
N ILE A 214 4.55 19.94 -7.04
CA ILE A 214 3.95 20.06 -5.70
C ILE A 214 5.01 19.93 -4.62
N ARG A 215 6.00 19.04 -4.79
CA ARG A 215 7.12 18.92 -3.86
C ARG A 215 7.98 20.19 -3.81
N ILE A 216 8.21 20.83 -4.96
CA ILE A 216 8.92 22.11 -5.05
C ILE A 216 8.14 23.21 -4.32
N ILE A 217 6.83 23.30 -4.56
CA ILE A 217 5.96 24.27 -3.89
C ILE A 217 5.97 24.07 -2.38
N LEU A 218 5.81 22.83 -1.90
CA LEU A 218 5.86 22.53 -0.46
C LEU A 218 7.25 22.84 0.13
N GLY A 219 8.32 22.56 -0.60
CA GLY A 219 9.68 22.94 -0.21
C GLY A 219 9.84 24.45 -0.09
N ALA A 220 9.31 25.22 -1.04
CA ALA A 220 9.33 26.68 -1.03
C ALA A 220 8.47 27.27 0.11
N VAL A 221 7.28 26.70 0.36
CA VAL A 221 6.42 27.11 1.48
C VAL A 221 7.09 26.82 2.82
N ALA A 222 7.72 25.66 2.99
CA ALA A 222 8.49 25.33 4.18
C ALA A 222 9.71 26.26 4.36
N ALA A 223 10.38 26.63 3.27
CA ALA A 223 11.47 27.62 3.27
C ALA A 223 10.99 28.98 3.76
N LEU A 224 9.87 29.46 3.21
CA LEU A 224 9.25 30.74 3.58
C LEU A 224 8.78 30.75 5.03
N ALA A 225 8.15 29.67 5.49
CA ALA A 225 7.75 29.52 6.89
C ALA A 225 8.97 29.51 7.83
N GLY A 226 10.04 28.79 7.45
CA GLY A 226 11.31 28.77 8.19
C GLY A 226 11.94 30.16 8.26
N PHE A 227 11.92 30.91 7.15
CA PHE A 227 12.36 32.30 7.11
C PHE A 227 11.51 33.21 8.02
N GLY A 228 10.18 33.04 8.03
CA GLY A 228 9.30 33.79 8.92
C GLY A 228 9.60 33.56 10.41
N VAL A 229 9.77 32.30 10.82
CA VAL A 229 10.16 31.94 12.21
C VAL A 229 11.53 32.51 12.56
N ALA A 230 12.48 32.44 11.64
CA ALA A 230 13.82 33.00 11.77
C ALA A 230 13.81 34.51 12.02
N SER A 231 13.08 35.25 11.18
CA SER A 231 12.95 36.70 11.28
C SER A 231 12.28 37.11 12.59
N LEU A 232 11.27 36.36 13.04
CA LEU A 232 10.61 36.60 14.33
C LEU A 232 11.58 36.38 15.50
N PHE A 233 12.35 35.27 15.48
CA PHE A 233 13.35 34.99 16.51
C PHE A 233 14.46 36.07 16.54
N ALA A 234 14.94 36.50 15.38
CA ALA A 234 15.91 37.58 15.26
C ALA A 234 15.39 38.90 15.85
N ALA A 235 14.12 39.24 15.59
CA ALA A 235 13.47 40.42 16.13
C ALA A 235 13.32 40.35 17.66
N ILE A 236 12.94 39.19 18.21
CA ILE A 236 12.86 38.96 19.66
C ILE A 236 14.23 39.12 20.31
N MET A 237 15.27 38.50 19.74
CA MET A 237 16.64 38.58 20.28
C MET A 237 17.21 40.00 20.20
N HIS A 238 16.93 40.73 19.11
CA HIS A 238 17.28 42.14 18.99
C HIS A 238 16.58 43.00 20.06
N ALA A 239 15.34 42.68 20.43
CA ALA A 239 14.63 43.40 21.49
C ALA A 239 15.18 43.10 22.90
N TRP A 240 15.90 41.99 23.09
CA TRP A 240 16.38 41.54 24.41
C TRP A 240 17.84 41.89 24.71
N ARG A 241 18.69 42.12 23.71
CA ARG A 241 20.09 42.53 23.88
C ARG A 241 20.60 43.23 22.63
N ASP A 242 21.16 44.43 22.76
CA ASP A 242 21.74 45.28 21.68
C ASP A 242 23.02 44.68 21.06
N TRP A 243 22.96 43.42 20.63
CA TRP A 243 23.99 42.74 19.86
C TRP A 243 23.71 42.98 18.37
N PRO A 244 24.66 43.26 17.47
CA PRO A 244 24.36 43.43 16.04
C PRO A 244 24.00 42.07 15.42
N PRO A 245 22.70 41.74 15.17
CA PRO A 245 22.27 40.35 15.10
C PRO A 245 21.71 39.95 13.72
N ALA A 246 21.46 40.89 12.81
CA ALA A 246 20.76 40.60 11.56
C ALA A 246 21.60 39.73 10.60
N ILE A 247 22.90 40.04 10.47
CA ILE A 247 23.80 39.36 9.53
C ILE A 247 24.16 37.95 10.02
N THR A 248 24.50 37.81 11.30
CA THR A 248 24.84 36.50 11.89
C THR A 248 23.63 35.58 11.87
N THR A 249 22.45 36.08 12.25
CA THR A 249 21.21 35.29 12.23
C THR A 249 20.83 34.89 10.81
N ALA A 250 20.81 35.83 9.86
CA ALA A 250 20.55 35.52 8.45
C ALA A 250 21.55 34.50 7.86
N SER A 251 22.83 34.58 8.23
CA SER A 251 23.86 33.63 7.79
C SER A 251 23.64 32.24 8.37
N THR A 252 23.32 32.12 9.66
CA THR A 252 22.98 30.83 10.28
C THR A 252 21.75 30.20 9.64
N PHE A 253 20.75 31.01 9.28
CA PHE A 253 19.55 30.52 8.58
C PHE A 253 19.80 30.14 7.13
N ALA A 254 20.64 30.86 6.40
CA ALA A 254 21.06 30.47 5.05
C ALA A 254 21.82 29.13 5.08
N VAL A 255 22.68 28.91 6.07
CA VAL A 255 23.39 27.64 6.28
C VAL A 255 22.42 26.51 6.67
N LEU A 256 21.48 26.75 7.60
CA LEU A 256 20.46 25.77 7.97
C LEU A 256 19.54 25.42 6.80
N PHE A 257 19.09 26.43 6.04
CA PHE A 257 18.28 26.23 4.85
C PHE A 257 19.05 25.46 3.77
N GLY A 258 20.31 25.83 3.52
CA GLY A 258 21.20 25.10 2.62
C GLY A 258 21.42 23.66 3.05
N ALA A 259 21.57 23.39 4.35
CA ALA A 259 21.71 22.06 4.91
C ALA A 259 20.41 21.24 4.78
N VAL A 260 19.24 21.83 5.07
CA VAL A 260 17.92 21.20 4.87
C VAL A 260 17.68 20.90 3.39
N LEU A 261 18.03 21.83 2.50
CA LEU A 261 17.93 21.65 1.06
C LEU A 261 18.89 20.55 0.56
N LEU A 262 20.12 20.49 1.07
CA LEU A 262 21.09 19.43 0.77
C LEU A 262 20.63 18.06 1.28
N LEU A 263 20.10 17.98 2.51
CA LEU A 263 19.50 16.75 3.06
C LEU A 263 18.27 16.32 2.24
N TYR A 264 17.42 17.28 1.86
CA TYR A 264 16.28 17.04 0.98
C TYR A 264 16.72 16.52 -0.39
N LEU A 265 17.71 17.17 -1.02
CA LEU A 265 18.29 16.74 -2.29
C LEU A 265 18.93 15.36 -2.17
N ARG A 266 19.71 15.09 -1.12
CA ARG A 266 20.33 13.77 -0.85
C ARG A 266 19.30 12.68 -0.62
N SER A 267 18.19 12.98 0.03
CA SER A 267 17.10 12.01 0.24
C SER A 267 16.27 11.77 -1.03
N THR A 268 16.22 12.75 -1.93
CA THR A 268 15.46 12.68 -3.20
C THR A 268 16.30 12.14 -4.36
N VAL A 269 17.62 12.33 -4.32
CA VAL A 269 18.59 11.93 -5.35
C VAL A 269 19.47 10.83 -4.77
N ARG A 270 19.31 9.59 -5.25
CA ARG A 270 20.13 8.45 -4.79
C ARG A 270 21.42 8.37 -5.59
N MET A 271 22.54 8.23 -4.89
CA MET A 271 23.85 7.96 -5.50
C MET A 271 24.06 6.44 -5.51
N SER A 272 24.43 5.86 -6.65
CA SER A 272 24.87 4.47 -6.71
C SER A 272 26.35 4.37 -6.33
N PRO A 273 26.78 3.39 -5.52
CA PRO A 273 28.20 3.10 -5.35
C PRO A 273 28.86 2.81 -6.70
N LYS A 274 30.05 3.35 -6.93
CA LYS A 274 30.86 3.09 -8.13
C LYS A 274 31.28 1.62 -8.15
N GLY A 275 30.44 0.75 -8.70
CA GLY A 275 30.64 -0.69 -8.62
C GLY A 275 30.02 -1.52 -9.74
N ALA A 276 29.65 -0.95 -10.89
CA ALA A 276 29.41 -1.69 -12.13
C ALA A 276 29.25 -0.70 -13.28
N ARG A 277 30.26 -0.62 -14.17
CA ARG A 277 30.30 0.06 -15.49
C ARG A 277 29.13 1.01 -15.87
N ALA A 278 28.88 2.08 -15.12
CA ALA A 278 28.04 3.19 -15.56
C ALA A 278 28.93 4.21 -16.28
N ARG A 279 28.90 4.17 -17.62
CA ARG A 279 29.97 4.76 -18.44
C ARG A 279 30.02 6.30 -18.40
N TRP A 280 29.00 7.04 -17.94
CA TRP A 280 29.06 8.53 -18.01
C TRP A 280 28.25 9.35 -16.96
N TRP A 281 27.44 8.77 -16.04
CA TRP A 281 26.74 9.59 -15.02
C TRP A 281 26.47 8.83 -13.70
N PRO A 282 26.97 9.29 -12.53
CA PRO A 282 26.86 8.57 -11.24
C PRO A 282 25.61 8.93 -10.40
N TRP A 283 24.69 9.73 -10.95
CA TRP A 283 23.47 10.17 -10.26
C TRP A 283 22.25 9.53 -10.91
N HIS A 284 21.32 8.98 -10.12
CA HIS A 284 20.00 8.61 -10.62
C HIS A 284 18.89 9.15 -9.72
N PHE A 285 17.82 9.64 -10.35
CA PHE A 285 16.61 10.03 -9.64
C PHE A 285 15.82 8.77 -9.31
N ALA A 286 15.75 8.42 -8.02
CA ALA A 286 14.82 7.40 -7.53
C ALA A 286 13.40 7.97 -7.47
N LEU A 287 12.88 8.38 -8.63
CA LEU A 287 11.49 8.76 -8.78
C LEU A 287 10.69 7.46 -8.97
N TRP A 288 9.77 7.20 -8.06
CA TRP A 288 8.74 6.16 -8.24
C TRP A 288 7.83 6.57 -9.39
N HIS A 289 8.31 6.35 -10.62
CA HIS A 289 7.55 6.59 -11.82
C HIS A 289 6.62 5.41 -12.04
N GLY A 290 5.34 5.70 -12.27
CA GLY A 290 4.30 4.68 -12.27
C GLY A 290 4.40 3.58 -13.35
N LYS A 291 5.42 3.65 -14.21
CA LYS A 291 5.62 2.76 -15.36
C LYS A 291 6.41 1.49 -15.02
N HIS A 292 7.24 1.50 -13.98
CA HIS A 292 8.15 0.37 -13.68
C HIS A 292 7.96 -0.21 -12.27
N PHE A 293 6.72 -0.28 -11.78
CA PHE A 293 6.44 -1.05 -10.58
C PHE A 293 6.77 -2.52 -10.80
N ASP A 294 7.27 -3.16 -9.75
CA ASP A 294 7.41 -4.60 -9.79
C ASP A 294 6.03 -5.25 -9.88
N ARG A 295 5.78 -5.93 -11.00
CA ARG A 295 4.53 -6.63 -11.28
C ARG A 295 4.65 -8.12 -11.00
N TYR A 296 5.85 -8.60 -10.71
CA TYR A 296 6.14 -10.02 -10.57
C TYR A 296 5.24 -10.69 -9.54
N LEU A 297 4.74 -11.84 -9.93
CA LEU A 297 4.03 -12.79 -9.08
C LEU A 297 4.90 -14.03 -9.00
N ASP A 298 5.31 -14.42 -7.80
CA ASP A 298 6.05 -15.66 -7.58
C ASP A 298 5.12 -16.85 -7.87
N PRO A 299 5.44 -17.74 -8.83
CA PRO A 299 4.61 -18.90 -9.19
C PRO A 299 4.35 -19.87 -8.03
N ARG A 300 5.14 -19.80 -6.95
CA ARG A 300 5.00 -20.67 -5.77
C ARG A 300 3.88 -20.23 -4.83
N VAL A 301 3.46 -18.96 -4.88
CA VAL A 301 2.35 -18.47 -4.05
C VAL A 301 1.07 -19.14 -4.55
N PRO A 302 0.45 -20.05 -3.80
CA PRO A 302 -0.55 -20.94 -4.38
C PRO A 302 -1.83 -20.19 -4.72
N ILE A 303 -2.21 -19.19 -3.91
CA ILE A 303 -3.52 -18.53 -3.98
C ILE A 303 -3.35 -17.02 -3.82
N VAL A 304 -3.72 -16.29 -4.88
CA VAL A 304 -3.79 -14.83 -4.92
C VAL A 304 -5.19 -14.38 -5.35
N ARG A 305 -5.75 -13.46 -4.58
CA ARG A 305 -7.08 -12.87 -4.77
C ARG A 305 -6.96 -11.36 -4.86
N HIS A 306 -7.56 -10.77 -5.89
CA HIS A 306 -7.55 -9.33 -6.11
C HIS A 306 -8.97 -8.83 -6.38
N ALA A 307 -9.57 -8.15 -5.39
CA ALA A 307 -10.83 -7.44 -5.56
C ALA A 307 -10.56 -6.11 -6.28
N LEU A 308 -11.29 -5.81 -7.34
CA LEU A 308 -11.09 -4.62 -8.18
C LEU A 308 -12.36 -3.78 -8.24
N ALA A 309 -12.20 -2.46 -8.15
CA ALA A 309 -13.32 -1.52 -8.33
C ALA A 309 -13.67 -1.31 -9.81
N VAL A 310 -14.96 -1.39 -10.15
CA VAL A 310 -15.49 -1.06 -11.48
C VAL A 310 -15.59 0.45 -11.70
N ASP A 311 -16.06 1.19 -10.68
CA ASP A 311 -16.49 2.58 -10.80
C ASP A 311 -15.45 3.61 -10.34
N GLU A 312 -14.20 3.19 -10.14
CA GLU A 312 -13.11 4.13 -9.82
C GLU A 312 -12.67 4.91 -11.06
N THR A 313 -12.96 6.22 -11.07
CA THR A 313 -12.76 7.10 -12.23
C THR A 313 -11.60 8.09 -12.07
N ARG A 314 -10.91 8.13 -10.93
CA ARG A 314 -9.76 9.03 -10.74
C ARG A 314 -8.55 8.46 -11.47
N ARG A 315 -8.02 9.21 -12.43
CA ARG A 315 -6.84 8.83 -13.24
C ARG A 315 -5.61 8.47 -12.40
N HIS A 316 -5.45 9.10 -11.23
CA HIS A 316 -4.32 8.83 -10.33
C HIS A 316 -4.47 7.53 -9.53
N PHE A 317 -5.66 6.92 -9.50
CA PHE A 317 -5.93 5.66 -8.82
C PHE A 317 -5.93 4.50 -9.82
N ALA A 318 -4.99 4.53 -10.77
CA ALA A 318 -4.78 3.45 -11.71
C ALA A 318 -4.29 2.19 -10.99
N ARG A 319 -4.93 1.06 -11.29
CA ARG A 319 -4.57 -0.25 -10.71
C ARG A 319 -3.15 -0.66 -11.08
N VAL A 320 -2.49 -1.37 -10.16
CA VAL A 320 -1.20 -2.02 -10.47
C VAL A 320 -1.47 -3.40 -11.07
N GLU A 321 -1.10 -3.59 -12.32
CA GLU A 321 -1.25 -4.87 -13.03
C GLU A 321 -0.31 -5.94 -12.47
N TRP A 322 -0.69 -7.21 -12.65
CA TRP A 322 0.15 -8.37 -12.31
C TRP A 322 0.93 -8.85 -13.55
N GLY A 323 2.18 -9.20 -13.35
CA GLY A 323 3.08 -9.78 -14.34
C GLY A 323 3.01 -11.29 -14.23
N GLY A 324 2.03 -11.89 -14.89
CA GLY A 324 1.80 -13.34 -14.83
C GLY A 324 0.67 -13.85 -15.73
N ARG A 325 0.18 -13.01 -16.67
CA ARG A 325 -1.01 -13.33 -17.49
C ARG A 325 -0.85 -14.66 -18.25
N ALA A 326 0.35 -14.95 -18.76
CA ALA A 326 0.66 -16.19 -19.45
C ALA A 326 0.62 -17.44 -18.54
N GLU A 327 0.94 -17.32 -17.25
CA GLU A 327 0.88 -18.44 -16.30
C GLU A 327 -0.57 -18.71 -15.85
N GLY A 328 -1.38 -17.66 -15.67
CA GLY A 328 -2.83 -17.82 -15.44
C GLY A 328 -3.54 -18.51 -16.61
N GLU A 329 -3.19 -18.15 -17.84
CA GLU A 329 -3.68 -18.80 -19.06
C GLU A 329 -3.17 -20.24 -19.24
N LYS A 330 -2.02 -20.58 -18.63
CA LYS A 330 -1.48 -21.95 -18.61
C LYS A 330 -2.20 -22.81 -17.57
N ALA A 331 -2.41 -22.29 -16.35
CA ALA A 331 -3.14 -22.99 -15.29
C ALA A 331 -4.58 -23.33 -15.71
N ALA A 332 -5.27 -22.39 -16.38
CA ALA A 332 -6.60 -22.60 -16.94
C ALA A 332 -6.65 -23.71 -18.01
N ARG A 333 -5.62 -23.82 -18.85
CA ARG A 333 -5.49 -24.90 -19.85
C ARG A 333 -5.26 -26.27 -19.22
N GLU A 334 -4.66 -26.32 -18.04
CA GLU A 334 -4.36 -27.55 -17.30
C GLU A 334 -5.48 -27.93 -16.31
N GLY A 335 -6.63 -27.24 -16.34
CA GLY A 335 -7.79 -27.53 -15.48
C GLY A 335 -7.54 -27.25 -14.00
N ARG A 336 -6.48 -26.51 -13.66
CA ARG A 336 -6.20 -26.09 -12.28
C ARG A 336 -6.82 -24.74 -12.00
N ALA A 337 -7.28 -24.52 -10.77
CA ALA A 337 -7.71 -23.20 -10.33
C ALA A 337 -6.57 -22.20 -10.57
N PRO A 338 -6.85 -21.02 -11.15
CA PRO A 338 -5.81 -20.06 -11.44
C PRO A 338 -5.18 -19.56 -10.14
N GLN A 339 -3.85 -19.50 -10.14
CA GLN A 339 -3.06 -18.94 -9.04
C GLN A 339 -3.55 -17.55 -8.65
N LEU A 340 -3.83 -16.71 -9.65
CA LEU A 340 -4.37 -15.35 -9.51
C LEU A 340 -5.82 -15.31 -9.98
N GLN A 341 -6.72 -14.92 -9.09
CA GLN A 341 -8.10 -14.59 -9.43
C GLN A 341 -8.34 -13.10 -9.21
N GLN A 342 -8.80 -12.42 -10.25
CA GLN A 342 -9.16 -11.01 -10.20
C GLN A 342 -10.67 -10.88 -10.40
N ARG A 343 -11.36 -10.40 -9.36
CA ARG A 343 -12.81 -10.24 -9.38
C ARG A 343 -13.21 -8.77 -9.28
N TRP A 344 -14.12 -8.33 -10.14
CA TRP A 344 -14.54 -6.95 -10.24
C TRP A 344 -15.86 -6.71 -9.50
N PHE A 345 -15.84 -5.76 -8.57
CA PHE A 345 -16.95 -5.43 -7.69
C PHE A 345 -17.54 -4.05 -8.04
N PRO A 346 -18.84 -3.84 -7.79
CA PRO A 346 -19.47 -2.54 -7.99
C PRO A 346 -18.93 -1.50 -6.99
N GLY A 347 -18.90 -0.24 -7.42
CA GLY A 347 -18.43 0.88 -6.62
C GLY A 347 -16.99 1.32 -6.92
N ASN A 348 -16.58 2.40 -6.26
CA ASN A 348 -15.26 2.99 -6.41
C ASN A 348 -14.19 2.29 -5.53
N HIS A 349 -12.98 2.86 -5.48
CA HIS A 349 -11.86 2.32 -4.70
C HIS A 349 -12.18 1.97 -3.23
N SER A 350 -12.89 2.85 -2.53
CA SER A 350 -13.26 2.67 -1.12
C SER A 350 -14.57 1.87 -0.98
N ASP A 351 -15.42 1.83 -2.00
CA ASP A 351 -16.56 0.90 -2.03
C ASP A 351 -16.10 -0.57 -2.16
N VAL A 352 -14.85 -0.82 -2.57
CA VAL A 352 -14.23 -2.16 -2.56
C VAL A 352 -13.25 -2.33 -1.39
N GLY A 353 -12.57 -1.28 -0.98
CA GLY A 353 -11.60 -1.33 0.11
C GLY A 353 -12.16 -1.10 1.52
N GLY A 354 -13.39 -0.62 1.64
CA GLY A 354 -13.92 0.00 2.85
C GLY A 354 -13.42 1.44 3.02
N SER A 355 -13.55 1.99 4.24
CA SER A 355 -13.25 3.37 4.64
C SER A 355 -14.38 4.39 4.46
N TYR A 356 -15.61 3.93 4.16
CA TYR A 356 -16.82 4.72 4.33
C TYR A 356 -17.41 4.49 5.72
N ALA A 357 -18.44 5.26 6.07
CA ALA A 357 -19.17 5.03 7.31
C ALA A 357 -19.85 3.65 7.27
N GLU A 358 -20.02 2.99 8.41
CA GLU A 358 -20.51 1.61 8.43
C GLU A 358 -21.93 1.52 7.86
N GLU A 359 -22.80 2.49 8.14
CA GLU A 359 -24.15 2.60 7.57
C GLU A 359 -24.16 2.61 6.04
N GLU A 360 -23.08 3.09 5.41
CA GLU A 360 -22.94 3.25 3.95
C GLU A 360 -22.07 2.14 3.31
N SER A 361 -21.41 1.30 4.11
CA SER A 361 -20.36 0.36 3.66
C SER A 361 -20.88 -0.96 3.09
N ARG A 362 -22.13 -1.00 2.60
CA ARG A 362 -22.78 -2.22 2.08
C ARG A 362 -22.06 -2.81 0.86
N LEU A 363 -21.54 -1.97 -0.03
CA LEU A 363 -20.77 -2.42 -1.20
C LEU A 363 -19.42 -3.02 -0.80
N SER A 364 -18.72 -2.42 0.17
CA SER A 364 -17.43 -2.94 0.62
C SER A 364 -17.57 -4.26 1.36
N ASP A 365 -18.70 -4.49 2.02
CA ASP A 365 -19.02 -5.76 2.67
C ASP A 365 -19.14 -6.91 1.66
N LEU A 366 -19.53 -6.67 0.39
CA LEU A 366 -19.54 -7.70 -0.66
C LEU A 366 -18.13 -8.22 -0.94
N SER A 367 -17.20 -7.30 -1.21
CA SER A 367 -15.80 -7.66 -1.49
C SER A 367 -15.10 -8.27 -0.28
N LEU A 368 -15.43 -7.81 0.93
CA LEU A 368 -14.93 -8.37 2.18
C LEU A 368 -15.47 -9.78 2.43
N GLN A 369 -16.76 -10.00 2.19
CA GLN A 369 -17.38 -11.32 2.30
C GLN A 369 -16.72 -12.31 1.34
N TRP A 370 -16.48 -11.90 0.09
CA TRP A 370 -15.75 -12.73 -0.87
C TRP A 370 -14.34 -13.06 -0.40
N MET A 371 -13.54 -12.05 -0.04
CA MET A 371 -12.16 -12.25 0.41
C MET A 371 -12.08 -13.15 1.64
N LEU A 372 -13.00 -12.98 2.59
CA LEU A 372 -13.10 -13.82 3.77
C LEU A 372 -13.47 -15.26 3.41
N GLY A 373 -14.41 -15.45 2.49
CA GLY A 373 -14.77 -16.77 1.96
C GLY A 373 -13.56 -17.50 1.36
N GLU A 374 -12.77 -16.81 0.54
CA GLU A 374 -11.54 -17.36 -0.04
C GLU A 374 -10.51 -17.76 1.03
N ALA A 375 -10.34 -16.93 2.06
CA ALA A 375 -9.39 -17.20 3.15
C ALA A 375 -9.86 -18.32 4.10
N LEU A 376 -11.17 -18.54 4.23
CA LEU A 376 -11.76 -19.62 5.04
C LEU A 376 -11.88 -20.94 4.28
N ALA A 377 -11.85 -20.92 2.95
CA ALA A 377 -11.91 -22.11 2.11
C ALA A 377 -10.54 -22.82 1.95
N LEU A 378 -9.48 -22.26 2.52
CA LEU A 378 -8.13 -22.84 2.50
C LEU A 378 -8.06 -24.11 3.34
N GLU A 379 -7.15 -25.02 2.99
CA GLU A 379 -6.85 -26.22 3.79
C GLU A 379 -6.43 -25.85 5.23
N HIS A 380 -5.64 -24.79 5.35
CA HIS A 380 -5.34 -24.14 6.62
C HIS A 380 -6.05 -22.79 6.66
N PRO A 381 -7.28 -22.69 7.18
CA PRO A 381 -8.03 -21.46 7.16
C PRO A 381 -7.49 -20.46 8.20
N VAL A 382 -7.74 -19.18 7.95
CA VAL A 382 -7.56 -18.14 8.97
C VAL A 382 -8.53 -18.37 10.13
N ARG A 383 -8.05 -18.24 11.37
CA ARG A 383 -8.92 -18.21 12.56
C ARG A 383 -9.61 -16.86 12.63
N ILE A 384 -10.92 -16.85 12.90
CA ILE A 384 -11.71 -15.63 12.96
C ILE A 384 -12.64 -15.64 14.17
N ASP A 385 -12.67 -14.52 14.87
CA ASP A 385 -13.69 -14.18 15.85
C ASP A 385 -14.91 -13.57 15.14
N ARG A 386 -15.94 -14.39 14.96
CA ARG A 386 -17.19 -13.99 14.31
C ARG A 386 -17.96 -12.93 15.10
N SER A 387 -17.72 -12.79 16.41
CA SER A 387 -18.36 -11.76 17.22
C SER A 387 -17.88 -10.34 16.89
N LYS A 388 -16.73 -10.22 16.19
CA LYS A 388 -16.11 -8.95 15.82
C LYS A 388 -16.34 -8.53 14.38
N LEU A 389 -17.02 -9.34 13.57
CA LEU A 389 -17.24 -9.05 12.15
C LEU A 389 -18.66 -9.42 11.72
N TYR A 390 -19.51 -8.41 11.62
CA TYR A 390 -20.84 -8.50 11.03
C TYR A 390 -20.81 -7.81 9.68
N LEU A 391 -21.22 -8.52 8.64
CA LEU A 391 -21.29 -8.01 7.27
C LEU A 391 -22.76 -7.93 6.88
N PHE A 392 -23.16 -6.83 6.22
CA PHE A 392 -24.48 -6.71 5.60
C PHE A 392 -24.29 -6.37 4.11
N PRO A 393 -23.77 -7.31 3.30
CA PRO A 393 -23.56 -7.09 1.88
C PRO A 393 -24.89 -6.79 1.18
N ASP A 394 -24.92 -5.75 0.37
CA ASP A 394 -26.09 -5.39 -0.44
C ASP A 394 -25.65 -4.74 -1.75
N ALA A 395 -25.96 -5.41 -2.88
CA ALA A 395 -25.70 -4.92 -4.22
C ALA A 395 -26.44 -3.62 -4.54
N GLY A 396 -27.53 -3.30 -3.85
CA GLY A 396 -28.28 -2.04 -3.93
C GLY A 396 -27.72 -0.89 -3.10
N GLY A 397 -26.66 -1.14 -2.33
CA GLY A 397 -26.03 -0.17 -1.43
C GLY A 397 -25.58 1.14 -2.11
N PRO A 398 -25.35 2.21 -1.32
CA PRO A 398 -24.93 3.49 -1.86
C PRO A 398 -23.55 3.41 -2.49
N GLN A 399 -23.43 3.92 -3.72
CA GLN A 399 -22.15 4.09 -4.41
C GLN A 399 -21.63 5.50 -4.24
N HIS A 400 -20.41 5.60 -3.75
CA HIS A 400 -19.76 6.87 -3.46
C HIS A 400 -18.99 7.39 -4.68
N CYS A 401 -18.69 8.68 -4.69
CA CYS A 401 -17.87 9.28 -5.73
C CYS A 401 -16.93 10.34 -5.16
N GLU A 402 -15.66 9.99 -5.14
CA GLU A 402 -14.57 10.82 -4.63
C GLU A 402 -14.40 12.13 -5.41
N ARG A 403 -14.69 12.12 -6.71
CA ARG A 403 -14.70 13.34 -7.54
C ARG A 403 -15.84 14.27 -7.15
N HIS A 404 -17.03 13.71 -6.89
CA HIS A 404 -18.19 14.50 -6.43
C HIS A 404 -17.92 15.08 -5.03
N ALA A 405 -17.46 14.26 -4.10
CA ALA A 405 -17.11 14.68 -2.74
C ALA A 405 -16.05 15.80 -2.74
N PHE A 406 -15.01 15.69 -3.58
CA PHE A 406 -13.97 16.71 -3.71
C PHE A 406 -14.55 18.06 -4.16
N ARG A 407 -15.43 18.06 -5.17
CA ARG A 407 -16.06 19.28 -5.70
C ARG A 407 -16.94 19.97 -4.65
N GLN A 408 -17.66 19.21 -3.84
CA GLN A 408 -18.51 19.76 -2.77
C GLN A 408 -17.66 20.35 -1.64
N LYS A 409 -16.63 19.63 -1.19
CA LYS A 409 -15.79 20.04 -0.06
C LYS A 409 -14.90 21.25 -0.40
N HIS A 410 -14.40 21.32 -1.63
CA HIS A 410 -13.47 22.35 -2.07
C HIS A 410 -14.09 23.29 -3.09
N ARG A 411 -15.14 24.02 -2.69
CA ARG A 411 -15.88 24.95 -3.57
C ARG A 411 -14.98 25.94 -4.32
N LEU A 412 -13.96 26.48 -3.64
CA LEU A 412 -13.00 27.41 -4.24
C LEU A 412 -12.13 26.73 -5.30
N LEU A 413 -11.58 25.55 -5.04
CA LEU A 413 -10.78 24.82 -6.03
C LEU A 413 -11.65 24.38 -7.22
N ASN A 414 -12.89 23.98 -6.97
CA ASN A 414 -13.85 23.63 -8.00
C ASN A 414 -14.20 24.84 -8.89
N TRP A 415 -14.28 26.05 -8.33
CA TRP A 415 -14.47 27.29 -9.10
C TRP A 415 -13.35 27.52 -10.12
N PHE A 416 -12.11 27.18 -9.78
CA PHE A 416 -10.97 27.20 -10.69
C PHE A 416 -10.86 25.96 -11.60
N GLY A 417 -11.89 25.09 -11.62
CA GLY A 417 -11.89 23.86 -12.40
C GLY A 417 -10.92 22.79 -11.90
N ILE A 418 -10.33 22.94 -10.71
CA ILE A 418 -9.37 22.01 -10.15
C ILE A 418 -10.13 20.85 -9.49
N CYS A 419 -10.03 19.66 -10.07
CA CYS A 419 -10.54 18.41 -9.52
C CYS A 419 -9.66 17.25 -9.98
N TRP A 420 -9.90 16.05 -9.42
CA TRP A 420 -9.26 14.83 -9.87
C TRP A 420 -9.53 14.58 -11.37
N PRO A 421 -8.47 14.38 -12.18
CA PRO A 421 -8.63 14.05 -13.59
C PRO A 421 -9.35 12.71 -13.75
N GLU A 422 -10.23 12.64 -14.75
CA GLU A 422 -11.07 11.48 -15.04
C GLU A 422 -10.38 10.50 -15.98
N ARG A 423 -10.51 9.20 -15.68
CA ARG A 423 -10.15 8.11 -16.59
C ARG A 423 -10.96 6.88 -16.20
N LEU A 424 -11.72 6.35 -17.15
CA LEU A 424 -12.41 5.07 -16.99
C LEU A 424 -11.41 3.92 -16.88
N ARG A 425 -11.77 2.90 -16.12
CA ARG A 425 -10.99 1.66 -16.06
C ARG A 425 -11.18 0.85 -17.31
N ASP A 426 -10.08 0.28 -17.77
CA ASP A 426 -10.06 -0.72 -18.83
C ASP A 426 -10.32 -2.10 -18.20
N ILE A 427 -11.53 -2.62 -18.45
CA ILE A 427 -12.00 -3.90 -17.95
C ILE A 427 -11.99 -4.89 -19.13
N PRO A 428 -11.12 -5.93 -19.09
CA PRO A 428 -11.08 -6.92 -20.16
C PRO A 428 -12.43 -7.61 -20.35
N ALA A 429 -12.77 -8.00 -21.58
CA ALA A 429 -14.00 -8.76 -21.85
C ALA A 429 -14.03 -10.15 -21.18
N THR A 430 -12.86 -10.68 -20.79
CA THR A 430 -12.69 -11.94 -20.05
C THR A 430 -12.64 -11.72 -18.53
N ALA A 431 -12.90 -10.51 -18.04
CA ALA A 431 -12.84 -10.21 -16.62
C ALA A 431 -13.98 -10.92 -15.88
N GLU A 432 -13.66 -11.49 -14.72
CA GLU A 432 -14.67 -12.07 -13.84
C GLU A 432 -15.36 -10.94 -13.07
N LEU A 433 -16.63 -10.69 -13.38
CA LEU A 433 -17.49 -9.78 -12.61
C LEU A 433 -18.07 -10.53 -11.42
N ASP A 434 -18.11 -9.89 -10.25
CA ASP A 434 -18.83 -10.43 -9.11
C ASP A 434 -20.35 -10.46 -9.39
N PRO A 435 -21.11 -11.48 -8.91
CA PRO A 435 -22.56 -11.53 -9.10
C PRO A 435 -23.30 -10.26 -8.68
N SER A 436 -22.80 -9.58 -7.63
CA SER A 436 -23.37 -8.31 -7.16
C SER A 436 -23.35 -7.20 -8.22
N VAL A 437 -22.44 -7.24 -9.20
CA VAL A 437 -22.48 -6.31 -10.34
C VAL A 437 -23.75 -6.55 -11.14
N LEU A 438 -24.04 -7.81 -11.50
CA LEU A 438 -25.21 -8.15 -12.31
C LEU A 438 -26.52 -7.93 -11.55
N GLU A 439 -26.56 -8.28 -10.26
CA GLU A 439 -27.68 -7.96 -9.37
C GLU A 439 -27.95 -6.45 -9.37
N ARG A 440 -26.90 -5.63 -9.27
CA ARG A 440 -27.01 -4.17 -9.30
C ARG A 440 -27.49 -3.64 -10.66
N PHE A 441 -27.14 -4.29 -11.77
CA PHE A 441 -27.65 -3.96 -13.11
C PHE A 441 -29.16 -4.24 -13.27
N ALA A 442 -29.66 -5.28 -12.60
CA ALA A 442 -31.05 -5.71 -12.63
C ALA A 442 -31.98 -4.81 -11.79
N LEU A 443 -31.44 -4.06 -10.83
CA LEU A 443 -32.20 -3.06 -10.08
C LEU A 443 -32.63 -1.89 -10.97
N GLN A 444 -33.84 -1.38 -10.75
CA GLN A 444 -34.38 -0.24 -11.48
C GLN A 444 -33.50 1.01 -11.28
N GLU A 445 -33.16 1.32 -10.03
CA GLU A 445 -32.31 2.44 -9.66
C GLU A 445 -31.53 2.15 -8.39
N VAL A 446 -30.29 2.65 -8.37
CA VAL A 446 -29.41 2.61 -7.19
C VAL A 446 -28.87 3.99 -6.89
N MET A 447 -28.48 4.21 -5.64
CA MET A 447 -27.85 5.46 -5.20
C MET A 447 -26.43 5.53 -5.77
N GLN A 448 -26.16 6.54 -6.59
CA GLN A 448 -24.87 6.82 -7.20
C GLN A 448 -24.55 8.30 -7.05
N CYS A 449 -23.46 8.63 -6.37
CA CYS A 449 -23.03 10.02 -6.20
C CYS A 449 -24.11 10.92 -5.56
N GLY A 450 -25.00 10.38 -4.71
CA GLY A 450 -26.11 11.14 -4.10
C GLY A 450 -27.38 11.24 -4.95
N LEU A 451 -27.45 10.57 -6.11
CA LEU A 451 -28.64 10.53 -6.97
C LEU A 451 -29.08 9.09 -7.22
N ARG A 452 -30.39 8.83 -7.26
CA ARG A 452 -30.92 7.54 -7.70
C ARG A 452 -31.01 7.51 -9.22
N ARG A 453 -30.41 6.49 -9.83
CA ARG A 453 -30.45 6.27 -11.29
C ARG A 453 -30.11 4.82 -11.63
N PRO A 454 -30.44 4.34 -12.84
CA PRO A 454 -30.01 3.02 -13.31
C PRO A 454 -28.49 2.85 -13.27
N TYR A 455 -28.01 1.67 -12.87
CA TYR A 455 -26.58 1.36 -12.84
C TYR A 455 -26.09 0.93 -14.21
N ARG A 456 -25.40 1.84 -14.92
CA ARG A 456 -24.91 1.64 -16.29
C ARG A 456 -23.49 2.23 -16.47
N PRO A 457 -22.47 1.69 -15.77
CA PRO A 457 -21.10 2.20 -15.86
C PRO A 457 -20.48 2.03 -17.25
N GLN A 458 -19.97 3.12 -17.83
CA GLN A 458 -19.42 3.13 -19.19
C GLN A 458 -18.26 2.13 -19.39
N SER A 459 -17.51 1.79 -18.33
CA SER A 459 -16.44 0.79 -18.37
C SER A 459 -16.91 -0.63 -18.69
N LEU A 460 -18.21 -0.94 -18.50
CA LEU A 460 -18.81 -2.25 -18.77
C LEU A 460 -19.74 -2.24 -19.99
N ARG A 461 -19.78 -1.16 -20.77
CA ARG A 461 -20.68 -1.05 -21.94
C ARG A 461 -20.47 -2.15 -22.97
N THR A 462 -19.20 -2.51 -23.22
CA THR A 462 -18.82 -3.53 -24.21
C THR A 462 -18.58 -4.91 -23.60
N HIS A 463 -18.75 -5.07 -22.28
CA HIS A 463 -18.47 -6.33 -21.62
C HIS A 463 -19.58 -7.36 -21.92
N PRO A 464 -19.26 -8.60 -22.33
CA PRO A 464 -20.26 -9.57 -22.80
C PRO A 464 -21.40 -9.82 -21.81
N ALA A 465 -21.09 -9.89 -20.51
CA ALA A 465 -22.06 -10.13 -19.45
C ALA A 465 -23.06 -8.98 -19.23
N THR A 466 -22.74 -7.76 -19.67
CA THR A 466 -23.54 -6.55 -19.37
C THR A 466 -23.99 -5.79 -20.60
N ALA A 467 -23.45 -6.09 -21.79
CA ALA A 467 -23.74 -5.37 -23.04
C ALA A 467 -25.25 -5.27 -23.34
N HIS A 468 -26.00 -6.34 -23.09
CA HIS A 468 -27.45 -6.39 -23.32
C HIS A 468 -28.26 -5.38 -22.48
N TYR A 469 -27.72 -4.90 -21.35
CA TYR A 469 -28.38 -3.88 -20.52
C TYR A 469 -28.29 -2.45 -21.07
N TYR A 470 -27.48 -2.22 -22.11
CA TYR A 470 -27.27 -0.88 -22.69
C TYR A 470 -28.18 -0.59 -23.89
N GLY A 471 -28.93 -1.59 -24.37
CA GLY A 471 -29.78 -1.49 -25.57
C GLY A 471 -28.98 -1.35 -26.86
N ASP A 472 -29.55 -1.78 -27.99
CA ASP A 472 -28.98 -1.67 -29.33
C ASP A 472 -28.91 -0.20 -29.79
N GLY A 473 -27.98 0.56 -29.23
CA GLY A 473 -27.45 1.79 -29.81
C GLY A 473 -26.04 1.50 -30.28
N THR A 474 -25.93 1.16 -31.57
CA THR A 474 -24.71 0.90 -32.37
C THR A 474 -23.47 1.71 -31.93
N PRO A 475 -22.26 1.14 -32.11
CA PRO A 475 -20.99 1.61 -31.52
C PRO A 475 -20.67 3.09 -31.75
#